data_AF-A0A4Q4UES6-F1
#
_entry.id   AF-A0A4Q4UES6-F1
#
_cell.length_a   1.000
_cell.length_b   1.000
_cell.length_c   1.000
_cell.angle_alpha   90.00
_cell.angle_beta   90.00
_cell.angle_gamma   90.00
#
_symmetry.space_group_name_H-M   'P 1'
#
loop_
_entity.id
_entity.type
_entity.pdbx_description
1 polymer ?
#
loop_
_entity_poly.entity_id
_entity_poly.type
_entity_poly.pdbx_seq_one_letter_code
_entity_poly.pdbx_strand_id
1 'polypeptide(L)'
;MPWLDLSDFNVVCSRSSLGVALGPYAADFVRPERFGNVEYILLEFARLTLAVGLVDALALGACVTPTDPVLSMSIVKGRYAREYVPQHMRLIISAEAGANDGFGYPYLFLALYLSRYATGTAIGRWVYETWLYAVLLSVLYGAFVGYLFSIILQQAEKRSFADLESVQVYGIVVAIFLLGTCGMLGIDDLLACFVAGNVFTWNDWFRQVTQDDALQSTMDYLLNATFFAFLGAMMPWEDYKLQFMTPWRYIVIAICLLIFKRLPPLLVLYRIVPQIRSFKEAAFVGHFGPIGVAAIYYSGIVVRYLEERPGELGQSEERLRSTVRPVIYSVVVASIIAHGLTIPLYNFLGHFPDSIRHPIKSTKAAWRPHPRLRLLEFEDQINGEVEKWMRSGHNWIFGSGDRTSRTTGDRGVDNQV
;
A
#
# COMPACT_ATOMS: atom_id res chain seq x y z
N MET A 1 -15.22 -8.59 -50.30
CA MET A 1 -14.62 -8.44 -48.96
C MET A 1 -15.53 -9.14 -47.96
N PRO A 2 -15.25 -10.40 -47.61
CA PRO A 2 -15.87 -11.06 -46.47
C PRO A 2 -15.16 -10.63 -45.17
N TRP A 3 -15.63 -11.11 -44.01
CA TRP A 3 -15.18 -10.85 -42.64
C TRP A 3 -15.90 -9.73 -41.87
N LEU A 4 -17.24 -9.74 -41.91
CA LEU A 4 -17.99 -9.61 -40.67
C LEU A 4 -18.09 -11.04 -40.11
N ASP A 5 -17.22 -11.36 -39.16
CA ASP A 5 -17.21 -12.67 -38.52
C ASP A 5 -18.45 -12.81 -37.63
N LEU A 6 -19.43 -13.57 -38.13
CA LEU A 6 -20.68 -13.91 -37.43
C LEU A 6 -20.43 -14.82 -36.21
N SER A 7 -19.19 -15.21 -35.92
CA SER A 7 -18.82 -15.99 -34.74
C SER A 7 -18.97 -15.20 -33.44
N ASP A 8 -18.65 -13.90 -33.40
CA ASP A 8 -18.70 -13.09 -32.18
C ASP A 8 -20.13 -12.71 -31.73
N PHE A 9 -21.04 -12.50 -32.70
CA PHE A 9 -22.46 -12.29 -32.39
C PHE A 9 -23.10 -13.57 -31.84
N ASN A 10 -22.69 -14.73 -32.36
CA ASN A 10 -23.09 -16.02 -31.82
C ASN A 10 -22.47 -16.32 -30.46
N VAL A 11 -21.31 -15.77 -30.09
CA VAL A 11 -20.70 -15.95 -28.75
C VAL A 11 -21.42 -15.11 -27.69
N VAL A 12 -21.84 -13.88 -28.00
CA VAL A 12 -22.60 -13.03 -27.06
C VAL A 12 -24.04 -13.53 -26.93
N CYS A 13 -24.69 -13.88 -28.05
CA CYS A 13 -26.01 -14.51 -28.01
C CYS A 13 -25.95 -15.89 -27.36
N SER A 14 -24.94 -16.74 -27.63
CA SER A 14 -24.82 -18.05 -26.98
C SER A 14 -24.49 -17.96 -25.51
N ARG A 15 -23.66 -17.01 -25.03
CA ARG A 15 -23.41 -16.81 -23.59
C ARG A 15 -24.63 -16.26 -22.87
N SER A 16 -25.36 -15.35 -23.50
CA SER A 16 -26.62 -14.80 -22.95
C SER A 16 -27.74 -15.84 -22.95
N SER A 17 -27.85 -16.64 -24.00
CA SER A 17 -28.85 -17.71 -24.09
C SER A 17 -28.46 -18.97 -23.29
N LEU A 18 -27.18 -19.28 -23.08
CA LEU A 18 -26.74 -20.28 -22.08
C LEU A 18 -27.04 -19.78 -20.67
N GLY A 19 -26.85 -18.49 -20.37
CA GLY A 19 -27.18 -17.92 -19.06
C GLY A 19 -28.68 -17.91 -18.77
N VAL A 20 -29.53 -17.83 -19.81
CA VAL A 20 -30.99 -17.97 -19.71
C VAL A 20 -31.41 -19.45 -19.67
N ALA A 21 -30.78 -20.33 -20.47
CA ALA A 21 -31.11 -21.76 -20.55
C ALA A 21 -30.51 -22.61 -19.42
N LEU A 22 -29.42 -22.16 -18.80
CA LEU A 22 -28.82 -22.71 -17.58
C LEU A 22 -29.05 -21.80 -16.37
N GLY A 23 -29.85 -20.74 -16.54
CA GLY A 23 -30.23 -19.84 -15.47
C GLY A 23 -30.90 -20.65 -14.34
N PRO A 24 -30.79 -20.21 -13.09
CA PRO A 24 -31.24 -21.00 -11.93
C PRO A 24 -32.75 -21.32 -11.93
N TYR A 25 -33.53 -20.67 -12.80
CA TYR A 25 -34.92 -21.04 -13.12
C TYR A 25 -35.01 -22.27 -14.04
N ALA A 26 -34.22 -22.34 -15.11
CA ALA A 26 -34.17 -23.47 -16.04
C ALA A 26 -33.46 -24.71 -15.45
N ALA A 27 -32.54 -24.49 -14.50
CA ALA A 27 -31.85 -25.54 -13.75
C ALA A 27 -32.55 -25.92 -12.42
N ASP A 28 -33.74 -25.36 -12.15
CA ASP A 28 -34.59 -25.61 -10.96
C ASP A 28 -33.93 -25.34 -9.58
N PHE A 29 -32.82 -24.60 -9.55
CA PHE A 29 -32.10 -24.24 -8.32
C PHE A 29 -32.74 -23.07 -7.55
N VAL A 30 -33.41 -22.16 -8.25
CA VAL A 30 -34.08 -20.99 -7.66
C VAL A 30 -35.41 -20.79 -8.39
N ARG A 31 -36.53 -20.85 -7.66
CA ARG A 31 -37.87 -20.57 -8.19
C ARG A 31 -38.32 -19.17 -7.76
N PRO A 32 -38.17 -18.12 -8.59
CA PRO A 32 -38.51 -16.73 -8.27
C PRO A 32 -39.95 -16.58 -7.76
N GLU A 33 -40.85 -17.39 -8.31
CA GLU A 33 -42.28 -17.47 -7.95
C GLU A 33 -42.53 -17.80 -6.47
N ARG A 34 -41.56 -18.45 -5.79
CA ARG A 34 -41.63 -18.75 -4.34
C ARG A 34 -41.15 -17.60 -3.45
N PHE A 35 -40.49 -16.59 -4.01
CA PHE A 35 -39.91 -15.47 -3.25
C PHE A 35 -40.89 -14.29 -3.06
N GLY A 36 -42.14 -14.44 -3.51
CA GLY A 36 -43.17 -13.39 -3.43
C GLY A 36 -43.35 -12.67 -4.76
N ASN A 37 -43.58 -11.37 -4.73
CA ASN A 37 -43.84 -10.61 -5.95
C ASN A 37 -42.54 -10.44 -6.77
N VAL A 38 -42.41 -11.25 -7.82
CA VAL A 38 -41.24 -11.28 -8.72
C VAL A 38 -41.01 -9.93 -9.41
N GLU A 39 -42.07 -9.17 -9.73
CA GLU A 39 -41.92 -7.82 -10.28
C GLU A 39 -41.31 -6.86 -9.25
N TYR A 40 -41.69 -6.97 -7.98
CA TYR A 40 -41.09 -6.17 -6.91
C TYR A 40 -39.61 -6.51 -6.71
N ILE A 41 -39.26 -7.81 -6.73
CA ILE A 41 -37.86 -8.26 -6.63
C ILE A 41 -37.06 -7.80 -7.85
N LEU A 42 -37.63 -7.91 -9.05
CA LEU A 42 -37.01 -7.45 -10.28
C LEU A 42 -36.85 -5.93 -10.26
N LEU A 43 -37.85 -5.17 -9.77
CA LEU A 43 -37.79 -3.72 -9.62
C LEU A 43 -36.79 -3.28 -8.55
N GLU A 44 -36.67 -3.98 -7.43
CA GLU A 44 -35.69 -3.68 -6.37
C GLU A 44 -34.27 -4.11 -6.77
N PHE A 45 -34.12 -5.24 -7.46
CA PHE A 45 -32.84 -5.67 -8.05
C PHE A 45 -32.43 -4.69 -9.16
N ALA A 46 -33.35 -4.33 -10.05
CA ALA A 46 -33.16 -3.31 -11.07
C ALA A 46 -32.89 -1.94 -10.43
N ARG A 47 -33.54 -1.55 -9.33
CA ARG A 47 -33.17 -0.34 -8.57
C ARG A 47 -31.76 -0.46 -7.99
N LEU A 48 -31.36 -1.59 -7.43
CA LEU A 48 -29.99 -1.79 -6.93
C LEU A 48 -28.95 -1.70 -8.06
N THR A 49 -29.25 -2.23 -9.25
CA THR A 49 -28.34 -2.26 -10.41
C THR A 49 -28.48 -1.06 -11.37
N LEU A 50 -29.57 -0.30 -11.33
CA LEU A 50 -29.87 0.86 -12.20
C LEU A 50 -29.90 2.19 -11.44
N ALA A 51 -30.08 2.20 -10.11
CA ALA A 51 -29.99 3.45 -9.33
C ALA A 51 -28.55 3.96 -9.26
N VAL A 52 -27.56 3.08 -9.43
CA VAL A 52 -26.16 3.43 -9.69
C VAL A 52 -25.85 2.80 -11.03
N GLY A 53 -25.59 3.59 -12.08
CA GLY A 53 -25.22 3.00 -13.37
C GLY A 53 -24.01 2.08 -13.18
N LEU A 54 -23.89 1.00 -13.96
CA LEU A 54 -22.76 0.07 -13.83
C LEU A 54 -21.40 0.79 -13.81
N VAL A 55 -21.29 1.88 -14.57
CA VAL A 55 -20.12 2.74 -14.64
C VAL A 55 -19.91 3.54 -13.35
N ASP A 56 -20.97 4.07 -12.75
CA ASP A 56 -20.92 4.77 -11.46
C ASP A 56 -20.51 3.82 -10.32
N ALA A 57 -20.99 2.57 -10.37
CA ALA A 57 -20.64 1.53 -9.41
C ALA A 57 -19.17 1.10 -9.58
N LEU A 58 -18.68 1.06 -10.82
CA LEU A 58 -17.27 0.81 -11.12
C LEU A 58 -16.37 1.93 -10.59
N ALA A 59 -16.78 3.20 -10.73
CA ALA A 59 -16.05 4.35 -10.19
C ALA A 59 -16.01 4.31 -8.65
N LEU A 60 -17.16 4.07 -7.99
CA LEU A 60 -17.22 3.88 -6.54
C LEU A 60 -16.36 2.70 -6.07
N GLY A 61 -16.44 1.58 -6.79
CA GLY A 61 -15.65 0.37 -6.54
C GLY A 61 -14.15 0.65 -6.62
N ALA A 62 -13.71 1.38 -7.63
CA ALA A 62 -12.31 1.79 -7.80
C ALA A 62 -11.84 2.66 -6.63
N CYS A 63 -12.66 3.61 -6.17
CA CYS A 63 -12.32 4.43 -4.99
C CYS A 63 -12.15 3.59 -3.72
N VAL A 64 -12.96 2.54 -3.50
CA VAL A 64 -12.89 1.71 -2.27
C VAL A 64 -11.95 0.50 -2.39
N THR A 65 -11.36 0.27 -3.56
CA THR A 65 -10.46 -0.86 -3.81
C THR A 65 -9.14 -0.74 -3.02
N PRO A 66 -8.43 0.41 -3.07
CA PRO A 66 -7.22 0.63 -2.28
C PRO A 66 -7.43 0.37 -0.79
N THR A 67 -6.39 -0.09 -0.13
CA THR A 67 -6.43 -0.35 1.31
C THR A 67 -5.34 0.42 2.02
N ASP A 68 -5.71 1.03 3.12
CA ASP A 68 -4.88 2.01 3.79
C ASP A 68 -3.75 1.34 4.60
N PRO A 69 -2.47 1.60 4.24
CA PRO A 69 -1.33 1.13 5.00
C PRO A 69 -1.24 1.78 6.39
N VAL A 70 -1.76 3.01 6.55
CA VAL A 70 -1.76 3.77 7.81
C VAL A 70 -2.63 3.07 8.85
N LEU A 71 -3.89 2.81 8.52
CA LEU A 71 -4.82 2.13 9.43
C LEU A 71 -4.36 0.70 9.75
N SER A 72 -3.67 0.09 8.79
CA SER A 72 -3.03 -1.23 8.94
C SER A 72 -1.80 -1.20 9.86
N MET A 73 -1.17 -0.05 10.13
CA MET A 73 0.03 0.02 10.99
C MET A 73 -0.24 -0.43 12.42
N SER A 74 -1.45 -0.19 12.95
CA SER A 74 -1.85 -0.70 14.27
C SER A 74 -1.77 -2.24 14.35
N ILE A 75 -2.00 -2.91 13.22
CA ILE A 75 -2.01 -4.37 13.04
C ILE A 75 -0.65 -4.91 12.55
N VAL A 76 0.24 -4.06 12.04
CA VAL A 76 1.54 -4.46 11.44
C VAL A 76 2.75 -4.07 12.31
N LYS A 77 2.73 -2.89 12.94
CA LYS A 77 3.87 -2.33 13.69
C LYS A 77 3.68 -2.33 15.21
N GLY A 78 2.46 -2.47 15.73
CA GLY A 78 2.20 -2.45 17.18
C GLY A 78 2.93 -3.57 17.96
N ARG A 79 3.12 -3.38 19.28
CA ARG A 79 3.66 -4.43 20.17
C ARG A 79 2.85 -5.73 20.04
N TYR A 80 1.53 -5.57 20.00
CA TYR A 80 0.56 -6.62 19.74
C TYR A 80 0.79 -7.33 18.39
N ALA A 81 0.89 -6.56 17.31
CA ALA A 81 1.13 -7.07 15.96
C ALA A 81 2.39 -7.95 15.85
N ARG A 82 3.49 -7.50 16.46
CA ARG A 82 4.76 -8.24 16.44
C ARG A 82 4.70 -9.55 17.23
N GLU A 83 3.86 -9.62 18.25
CA GLU A 83 3.75 -10.76 19.15
C GLU A 83 2.77 -11.83 18.64
N TYR A 84 1.67 -11.42 18.02
CA TYR A 84 0.57 -12.32 17.65
C TYR A 84 0.36 -12.52 16.14
N VAL A 85 0.98 -11.70 15.28
CA VAL A 85 0.81 -11.80 13.83
C VAL A 85 2.13 -12.23 13.16
N PRO A 86 2.17 -13.40 12.51
CA PRO A 86 3.30 -13.86 11.71
C PRO A 86 3.85 -12.79 10.76
N GLN A 87 5.19 -12.73 10.66
CA GLN A 87 5.88 -11.70 9.88
C GLN A 87 5.48 -11.72 8.40
N HIS A 88 5.30 -12.89 7.78
CA HIS A 88 4.92 -12.97 6.37
C HIS A 88 3.56 -12.33 6.09
N MET A 89 2.59 -12.47 7.01
CA MET A 89 1.28 -11.82 6.89
C MET A 89 1.39 -10.30 7.03
N ARG A 90 2.24 -9.82 7.93
CA ARG A 90 2.49 -8.38 8.10
C ARG A 90 3.14 -7.77 6.86
N LEU A 91 4.12 -8.47 6.27
CA LEU A 91 4.81 -8.02 5.07
C LEU A 91 3.89 -8.01 3.83
N ILE A 92 3.06 -9.05 3.62
CA ILE A 92 2.17 -9.07 2.46
C ILE A 92 1.09 -8.00 2.55
N ILE A 93 0.49 -7.76 3.73
CA ILE A 93 -0.50 -6.70 3.93
C ILE A 93 0.14 -5.32 3.66
N SER A 94 1.35 -5.09 4.17
CA SER A 94 2.05 -3.82 3.94
C SER A 94 2.43 -3.61 2.46
N ALA A 95 2.87 -4.66 1.78
CA ALA A 95 3.23 -4.60 0.37
C ALA A 95 2.00 -4.38 -0.53
N GLU A 96 0.90 -5.09 -0.22
CA GLU A 96 -0.38 -4.93 -0.92
C GLU A 96 -0.92 -3.51 -0.76
N ALA A 97 -0.99 -3.00 0.47
CA ALA A 97 -1.51 -1.66 0.77
C ALA A 97 -0.68 -0.55 0.10
N GLY A 98 0.65 -0.66 0.10
CA GLY A 98 1.49 0.33 -0.59
C GLY A 98 1.34 0.29 -2.11
N ALA A 99 1.19 -0.90 -2.71
CA ALA A 99 1.06 -1.02 -4.16
C ALA A 99 -0.35 -0.66 -4.65
N ASN A 100 -1.40 -1.05 -3.91
CA ASN A 100 -2.78 -0.90 -4.36
C ASN A 100 -3.28 0.55 -4.32
N ASP A 101 -2.68 1.41 -3.50
CA ASP A 101 -2.95 2.85 -3.49
C ASP A 101 -2.65 3.48 -4.86
N GLY A 102 -1.58 3.07 -5.55
CA GLY A 102 -1.30 3.51 -6.94
C GLY A 102 -2.05 2.72 -8.01
N PHE A 103 -2.25 1.40 -7.82
CA PHE A 103 -2.98 0.58 -8.80
C PHE A 103 -4.49 0.81 -8.84
N GLY A 104 -5.05 1.71 -8.02
CA GLY A 104 -6.44 2.16 -8.13
C GLY A 104 -6.72 2.95 -9.42
N TYR A 105 -5.70 3.65 -9.95
CA TYR A 105 -5.82 4.58 -11.08
C TYR A 105 -6.42 3.93 -12.35
N PRO A 106 -5.94 2.75 -12.83
CA PRO A 106 -6.53 2.06 -13.97
C PRO A 106 -8.01 1.73 -13.82
N TYR A 107 -8.45 1.31 -12.64
CA TYR A 107 -9.85 0.96 -12.42
C TYR A 107 -10.74 2.20 -12.44
N LEU A 108 -10.27 3.29 -11.85
CA LEU A 108 -11.02 4.54 -11.79
C LEU A 108 -11.18 5.15 -13.18
N PHE A 109 -10.07 5.31 -13.92
CA PHE A 109 -10.12 5.96 -15.23
C PHE A 109 -10.82 5.10 -16.29
N LEU A 110 -10.83 3.77 -16.16
CA LEU A 110 -11.68 2.94 -16.99
C LEU A 110 -13.17 3.33 -16.82
N ALA A 111 -13.64 3.48 -15.58
CA ALA A 111 -15.00 3.91 -15.31
C ALA A 111 -15.29 5.31 -15.87
N LEU A 112 -14.40 6.28 -15.57
CA LEU A 112 -14.57 7.66 -16.00
C LEU A 112 -14.53 7.83 -17.52
N TYR A 113 -13.68 7.08 -18.22
CA TYR A 113 -13.66 7.12 -19.68
C TYR A 113 -14.89 6.45 -20.30
N LEU A 114 -15.39 5.36 -19.71
CA LEU A 114 -16.64 4.72 -20.15
C LEU A 114 -17.87 5.60 -19.88
N SER A 115 -17.83 6.49 -18.87
CA SER A 115 -18.91 7.46 -18.63
C SER A 115 -18.89 8.61 -19.64
N ARG A 116 -17.71 8.99 -20.12
CA ARG A 116 -17.51 10.17 -20.97
C ARG A 116 -17.50 9.90 -22.47
N TYR A 117 -16.93 8.78 -22.88
CA TYR A 117 -16.62 8.50 -24.28
C TYR A 117 -17.31 7.21 -24.76
N ALA A 118 -17.48 7.10 -26.09
CA ALA A 118 -17.86 5.82 -26.70
C ALA A 118 -16.81 4.74 -26.39
N THR A 119 -17.25 3.49 -26.25
CA THR A 119 -16.43 2.37 -25.74
C THR A 119 -15.07 2.23 -26.43
N GLY A 120 -15.00 2.35 -27.76
CA GLY A 120 -13.73 2.25 -28.49
C GLY A 120 -12.74 3.36 -28.11
N THR A 121 -13.20 4.61 -28.05
CA THR A 121 -12.39 5.76 -27.63
C THR A 121 -12.01 5.67 -26.16
N ALA A 122 -12.95 5.21 -25.31
CA ALA A 122 -12.71 5.02 -23.88
C ALA A 122 -11.59 4.01 -23.63
N ILE A 123 -11.62 2.85 -24.28
CA ILE A 123 -10.59 1.82 -24.16
C ILE A 123 -9.25 2.33 -24.73
N GLY A 124 -9.27 3.01 -25.88
CA GLY A 124 -8.04 3.59 -26.46
C GLY A 124 -7.35 4.58 -25.53
N ARG A 125 -8.13 5.51 -24.93
CA ARG A 125 -7.62 6.46 -23.92
C ARG A 125 -7.18 5.76 -22.65
N TRP A 126 -7.92 4.76 -22.18
CA TRP A 126 -7.52 3.98 -21.00
C TRP A 126 -6.16 3.30 -21.18
N VAL A 127 -5.93 2.66 -22.33
CA VAL A 127 -4.63 2.03 -22.61
C VAL A 127 -3.52 3.09 -22.71
N TYR A 128 -3.74 4.17 -23.46
CA TYR A 128 -2.71 5.16 -23.69
C TYR A 128 -2.48 6.10 -22.50
N GLU A 129 -3.51 6.83 -22.05
CA GLU A 129 -3.42 7.83 -20.99
C GLU A 129 -3.24 7.17 -19.61
N THR A 130 -3.91 6.04 -19.34
CA THR A 130 -3.79 5.42 -18.01
C THR A 130 -2.62 4.44 -17.92
N TRP A 131 -2.57 3.41 -18.76
CA TRP A 131 -1.53 2.37 -18.61
C TRP A 131 -0.15 2.84 -19.06
N LEU A 132 -0.05 3.43 -20.25
CA LEU A 132 1.25 3.83 -20.81
C LEU A 132 1.75 5.16 -20.22
N TYR A 133 0.88 6.17 -20.14
CA TYR A 133 1.28 7.48 -19.64
C TYR A 133 1.27 7.54 -18.11
N ALA A 134 0.14 7.35 -17.42
CA ALA A 134 0.12 7.50 -15.97
C ALA A 134 0.88 6.38 -15.24
N VAL A 135 0.61 5.10 -15.52
CA VAL A 135 1.16 3.98 -14.74
C VAL A 135 2.61 3.68 -15.13
N LEU A 136 2.89 3.37 -16.40
CA LEU A 136 4.22 2.96 -16.83
C LEU A 136 5.24 4.08 -16.64
N LEU A 137 4.90 5.34 -16.96
CA LEU A 137 5.80 6.46 -16.74
C LEU A 137 6.06 6.68 -15.25
N SER A 138 5.06 6.56 -14.37
CA SER A 138 5.26 6.64 -12.92
C SER A 138 6.20 5.57 -12.39
N VAL A 139 6.11 4.34 -12.88
CA VAL A 139 7.05 3.27 -12.51
C VAL A 139 8.47 3.60 -12.97
N LEU A 140 8.65 4.00 -14.23
CA LEU A 140 9.96 4.34 -14.78
C LEU A 140 10.56 5.57 -14.09
N TYR A 141 9.76 6.61 -13.89
CA TYR A 141 10.16 7.85 -13.25
C TYR A 141 10.49 7.65 -11.78
N GLY A 142 9.61 6.97 -11.02
CA GLY A 142 9.86 6.61 -9.63
C GLY A 142 11.13 5.77 -9.48
N ALA A 143 11.34 4.78 -10.34
CA ALA A 143 12.57 3.98 -10.32
C ALA A 143 13.82 4.82 -10.62
N PHE A 144 13.75 5.70 -11.62
CA PHE A 144 14.84 6.60 -11.96
C PHE A 144 15.19 7.56 -10.81
N VAL A 145 14.19 8.26 -10.26
CA VAL A 145 14.39 9.22 -9.16
C VAL A 145 14.87 8.50 -7.91
N GLY A 146 14.25 7.38 -7.52
CA GLY A 146 14.66 6.60 -6.36
C GLY A 146 16.11 6.12 -6.47
N TYR A 147 16.52 5.66 -7.65
CA TYR A 147 17.91 5.25 -7.91
C TYR A 147 18.88 6.44 -7.86
N LEU A 148 18.54 7.54 -8.54
CA LEU A 148 19.36 8.75 -8.58
C LEU A 148 19.61 9.31 -7.18
N PHE A 149 18.55 9.48 -6.39
CA PHE A 149 18.64 10.00 -5.02
C PHE A 149 19.37 9.03 -4.08
N SER A 150 19.26 7.71 -4.30
CA SER A 150 20.04 6.72 -3.55
C SER A 150 21.55 6.89 -3.80
N ILE A 151 21.96 7.11 -5.06
CA ILE A 151 23.36 7.38 -5.39
C ILE A 151 23.85 8.69 -4.78
N ILE A 152 23.06 9.76 -4.91
CA ILE A 152 23.41 11.09 -4.39
C ILE A 152 23.66 11.00 -2.88
N LEU A 153 22.75 10.36 -2.14
CA LEU A 153 22.88 10.22 -0.70
C LEU A 153 24.12 9.40 -0.31
N GLN A 154 24.33 8.24 -0.93
CA GLN A 154 25.50 7.41 -0.65
C GLN A 154 26.81 8.11 -1.01
N GLN A 155 26.83 8.93 -2.06
CA GLN A 155 28.03 9.66 -2.45
C GLN A 155 28.30 10.85 -1.52
N ALA A 156 27.26 11.50 -1.00
CA ALA A 156 27.37 12.55 0.00
C ALA A 156 27.88 12.00 1.34
N GLU A 157 27.35 10.86 1.78
CA GLU A 157 27.77 10.20 3.02
C GLU A 157 29.24 9.73 2.95
N LYS A 158 29.65 9.10 1.84
CA LYS A 158 31.06 8.72 1.59
C LYS A 158 32.05 9.89 1.63
N ARG A 159 31.58 11.11 1.37
CA ARG A 159 32.39 12.34 1.41
C ARG A 159 32.21 13.12 2.72
N SER A 160 31.48 12.57 3.68
CA SER A 160 31.12 13.22 4.94
C SER A 160 30.42 14.57 4.74
N PHE A 161 29.60 14.69 3.69
CA PHE A 161 28.77 15.88 3.42
C PHE A 161 27.38 15.80 4.04
N ALA A 162 26.99 14.64 4.57
CA ALA A 162 25.67 14.42 5.16
C ALA A 162 25.82 13.82 6.55
N ASP A 163 25.31 14.53 7.55
CA ASP A 163 25.16 14.02 8.92
C ASP A 163 23.96 13.08 9.03
N LEU A 164 23.91 12.26 10.09
CA LEU A 164 22.84 11.28 10.31
C LEU A 164 21.44 11.91 10.30
N GLU A 165 21.28 13.08 10.92
CA GLU A 165 20.01 13.82 10.93
C GLU A 165 19.55 14.21 9.52
N SER A 166 20.51 14.58 8.65
CA SER A 166 20.22 14.90 7.25
C SER A 166 19.81 13.66 6.46
N VAL A 167 20.43 12.51 6.73
CA VAL A 167 20.05 11.22 6.14
C VAL A 167 18.61 10.84 6.53
N GLN A 168 18.22 11.05 7.79
CA GLN A 168 16.89 10.71 8.28
C GLN A 168 15.77 11.50 7.59
N VAL A 169 15.97 12.81 7.41
CA VAL A 169 14.98 13.68 6.76
C VAL A 169 14.96 13.49 5.23
N TYR A 170 16.02 12.91 4.66
CA TYR A 170 16.18 12.76 3.21
C TYR A 170 14.99 12.06 2.54
N GLY A 171 14.45 11.01 3.16
CA GLY A 171 13.28 10.29 2.62
C GLY A 171 12.06 11.19 2.41
N ILE A 172 11.83 12.15 3.31
CA ILE A 172 10.74 13.13 3.21
C ILE A 172 10.99 14.09 2.05
N VAL A 173 12.23 14.55 1.89
CA VAL A 173 12.62 15.43 0.80
C VAL A 173 12.38 14.75 -0.55
N VAL A 174 12.76 13.47 -0.68
CA VAL A 174 12.49 12.70 -1.91
C VAL A 174 10.99 12.55 -2.17
N ALA A 175 10.20 12.29 -1.12
CA ALA A 175 8.74 12.18 -1.25
C ALA A 175 8.09 13.49 -1.72
N ILE A 176 8.46 14.62 -1.13
CA ILE A 176 7.95 15.94 -1.54
C ILE A 176 8.40 16.29 -2.96
N PHE A 177 9.65 15.98 -3.31
CA PHE A 177 10.17 16.17 -4.66
C PHE A 177 9.38 15.36 -5.70
N LEU A 178 9.10 14.09 -5.41
CA LEU A 178 8.28 13.23 -6.26
C LEU A 178 6.86 13.76 -6.38
N LEU A 179 6.22 14.14 -5.27
CA LEU A 179 4.86 14.70 -5.28
C LEU A 179 4.77 15.93 -6.20
N GLY A 180 5.71 16.87 -6.06
CA GLY A 180 5.72 18.09 -6.88
C GLY A 180 5.98 17.81 -8.36
N THR A 181 6.99 17.00 -8.66
CA THR A 181 7.38 16.70 -10.05
C THR A 181 6.39 15.78 -10.77
N CYS A 182 5.80 14.80 -10.08
CA CYS A 182 4.73 13.97 -10.64
C CYS A 182 3.50 14.81 -10.96
N GLY A 183 3.14 15.76 -10.07
CA GLY A 183 2.05 16.71 -10.32
C GLY A 183 2.30 17.59 -11.56
N MET A 184 3.55 18.00 -11.81
CA MET A 184 3.92 18.73 -13.03
C MET A 184 3.85 17.87 -14.29
N LEU A 185 4.23 16.58 -14.19
CA LEU A 185 4.17 15.62 -15.30
C LEU A 185 2.74 15.09 -15.54
N GLY A 186 1.84 15.22 -14.57
CA GLY A 186 0.49 14.65 -14.65
C GLY A 186 0.48 13.12 -14.61
N ILE A 187 1.41 12.53 -13.87
CA ILE A 187 1.52 11.07 -13.68
C ILE A 187 1.10 10.69 -12.25
N ASP A 188 0.90 9.40 -12.00
CA ASP A 188 0.51 8.88 -10.69
C ASP A 188 1.63 9.08 -9.65
N ASP A 189 1.40 9.98 -8.70
CA ASP A 189 2.31 10.37 -7.64
C ASP A 189 2.44 9.31 -6.55
N LEU A 190 1.36 8.60 -6.20
CA LEU A 190 1.36 7.54 -5.20
C LEU A 190 2.21 6.34 -5.69
N LEU A 191 1.99 5.91 -6.93
CA LEU A 191 2.73 4.82 -7.54
C LEU A 191 4.22 5.17 -7.72
N ALA A 192 4.52 6.39 -8.18
CA ALA A 192 5.89 6.85 -8.33
C ALA A 192 6.63 6.89 -6.99
N CYS A 193 5.99 7.40 -5.93
CA CYS A 193 6.53 7.39 -4.57
C CYS A 193 6.78 5.96 -4.06
N PHE A 194 5.84 5.04 -4.27
CA PHE A 194 6.00 3.64 -3.86
C PHE A 194 7.20 2.99 -4.57
N VAL A 195 7.29 3.12 -5.90
CA VAL A 195 8.40 2.54 -6.66
C VAL A 195 9.73 3.18 -6.26
N ALA A 196 9.77 4.50 -6.11
CA ALA A 196 10.96 5.21 -5.68
C ALA A 196 11.44 4.75 -4.31
N GLY A 197 10.54 4.59 -3.33
CA GLY A 197 10.89 4.08 -1.99
C GLY A 197 11.50 2.67 -2.03
N ASN A 198 10.94 1.77 -2.86
CA ASN A 198 11.47 0.42 -3.05
C ASN A 198 12.87 0.43 -3.70
N VAL A 199 13.07 1.22 -4.75
CA VAL A 199 14.36 1.33 -5.43
C VAL A 199 15.40 2.04 -4.56
N PHE A 200 14.99 3.09 -3.86
CA PHE A 200 15.84 3.87 -2.96
C PHE A 200 16.41 3.01 -1.82
N THR A 201 15.61 2.08 -1.30
CA THR A 201 15.97 1.15 -0.22
C THR A 201 16.49 -0.21 -0.70
N TRP A 202 16.74 -0.39 -2.00
CA TRP A 202 17.05 -1.70 -2.61
C TRP A 202 18.30 -2.40 -2.05
N ASN A 203 19.32 -1.62 -1.68
CA ASN A 203 20.55 -2.15 -1.07
C ASN A 203 20.46 -2.31 0.45
N ASP A 204 19.30 -2.03 1.03
CA ASP A 204 18.97 -2.12 2.45
C ASP A 204 19.78 -1.20 3.40
N TRP A 205 20.80 -0.50 2.89
CA TRP A 205 21.68 0.37 3.66
C TRP A 205 20.89 1.49 4.36
N PHE A 206 20.05 2.22 3.62
CA PHE A 206 19.26 3.32 4.18
C PHE A 206 18.34 2.84 5.31
N ARG A 207 17.70 1.68 5.12
CA ARG A 207 16.80 1.10 6.11
C ARG A 207 17.55 0.74 7.39
N GLN A 208 18.76 0.20 7.29
CA GLN A 208 19.57 -0.18 8.45
C GLN A 208 20.04 1.05 9.23
N VAL A 209 20.54 2.09 8.55
CA VAL A 209 20.98 3.34 9.18
C VAL A 209 19.85 4.07 9.89
N THR A 210 18.62 3.96 9.38
CA THR A 210 17.44 4.65 9.94
C THR A 210 16.56 3.75 10.81
N GLN A 211 16.92 2.48 11.03
CA GLN A 211 16.03 1.49 11.65
C GLN A 211 15.62 1.83 13.09
N ASP A 212 16.57 2.36 13.86
CA ASP A 212 16.38 2.64 15.29
C ASP A 212 15.91 4.08 15.56
N ASP A 213 15.65 4.85 14.50
CA ASP A 213 15.26 6.24 14.63
C ASP A 213 13.75 6.42 14.76
N ALA A 214 13.34 7.35 15.63
CA ALA A 214 11.95 7.60 15.94
C ALA A 214 11.25 8.59 14.98
N LEU A 215 11.99 9.32 14.13
CA LEU A 215 11.46 10.40 13.28
C LEU A 215 10.39 9.88 12.34
N GLN A 216 10.64 8.78 11.63
CA GLN A 216 9.66 8.18 10.73
C GLN A 216 8.37 7.81 11.47
N SER A 217 8.49 7.16 12.64
CA SER A 217 7.32 6.77 13.44
C SER A 217 6.56 7.97 14.03
N THR A 218 7.28 9.04 14.38
CA THR A 218 6.71 10.26 14.94
C THR A 218 5.97 11.04 13.85
N MET A 219 6.56 11.13 12.66
CA MET A 219 5.94 11.75 11.50
C MET A 219 4.71 10.96 11.03
N ASP A 220 4.80 9.62 10.98
CA ASP A 220 3.63 8.77 10.72
C ASP A 220 2.50 9.14 11.69
N TYR A 221 2.76 9.17 13.01
CA TYR A 221 1.74 9.52 14.00
C TYR A 221 1.17 10.93 13.81
N LEU A 222 2.04 11.93 13.62
CA LEU A 222 1.65 13.33 13.46
C LEU A 222 0.77 13.53 12.22
N LEU A 223 1.24 13.06 11.05
CA LEU A 223 0.51 13.20 9.79
C LEU A 223 -0.84 12.49 9.84
N ASN A 224 -0.91 11.31 10.45
CA ASN A 224 -2.16 10.58 10.61
C ASN A 224 -3.14 11.30 11.54
N ALA A 225 -2.67 11.81 12.68
CA ALA A 225 -3.49 12.58 13.60
C ALA A 225 -4.04 13.86 12.94
N THR A 226 -3.18 14.61 12.24
CA THR A 226 -3.58 15.79 11.48
C THR A 226 -4.57 15.44 10.38
N PHE A 227 -4.33 14.37 9.63
CA PHE A 227 -5.22 13.91 8.57
C PHE A 227 -6.60 13.54 9.10
N PHE A 228 -6.70 12.74 10.16
CA PHE A 228 -8.01 12.33 10.70
C PHE A 228 -8.76 13.50 11.36
N ALA A 229 -8.06 14.44 11.98
CA ALA A 229 -8.67 15.69 12.44
C ALA A 229 -9.25 16.49 11.27
N PHE A 230 -8.49 16.62 10.17
CA PHE A 230 -8.94 17.29 8.96
C PHE A 230 -10.10 16.56 8.28
N LEU A 231 -10.06 15.23 8.20
CA LEU A 231 -11.16 14.39 7.72
C LEU A 231 -12.45 14.70 8.46
N GLY A 232 -12.40 14.70 9.80
CA GLY A 232 -13.55 15.02 10.65
C GLY A 232 -14.14 16.40 10.37
N ALA A 233 -13.27 17.39 10.12
CA ALA A 233 -13.69 18.74 9.77
C ALA A 233 -14.28 18.86 8.35
N MET A 234 -13.79 18.06 7.40
CA MET A 234 -14.26 18.02 6.00
C MET A 234 -15.48 17.11 5.78
N MET A 235 -16.04 16.51 6.84
CA MET A 235 -17.20 15.64 6.72
C MET A 235 -18.37 16.36 6.04
N PRO A 236 -18.93 15.82 4.94
CA PRO A 236 -19.96 16.48 4.16
C PRO A 236 -21.35 16.31 4.79
N TRP A 237 -21.54 16.82 6.02
CA TRP A 237 -22.78 16.62 6.80
C TRP A 237 -24.05 17.09 6.08
N GLU A 238 -23.95 18.14 5.27
CA GLU A 238 -25.07 18.67 4.51
C GLU A 238 -25.45 17.78 3.31
N ASP A 239 -24.48 17.12 2.67
CA ASP A 239 -24.74 16.24 1.52
C ASP A 239 -25.59 15.02 1.92
N TYR A 240 -25.54 14.60 3.19
CA TYR A 240 -26.39 13.52 3.73
C TYR A 240 -27.86 13.91 3.90
N LYS A 241 -28.16 15.21 4.03
CA LYS A 241 -29.53 15.72 4.19
C LYS A 241 -30.20 16.00 2.86
N LEU A 242 -29.41 16.31 1.83
CA LEU A 242 -29.86 16.87 0.56
C LEU A 242 -30.13 15.82 -0.53
N GLN A 243 -29.88 14.53 -0.28
CA GLN A 243 -29.84 13.51 -1.35
C GLN A 243 -30.87 12.37 -1.23
N PHE A 244 -31.09 11.70 -2.36
CA PHE A 244 -32.06 10.63 -2.68
C PHE A 244 -32.06 9.37 -1.76
N MET A 245 -31.28 9.35 -0.68
CA MET A 245 -31.08 8.21 0.20
C MET A 245 -31.16 8.60 1.67
N THR A 246 -31.93 7.82 2.44
CA THR A 246 -32.04 7.99 3.90
C THR A 246 -30.70 7.68 4.59
N PRO A 247 -30.29 8.44 5.63
CA PRO A 247 -28.97 8.32 6.26
C PRO A 247 -28.53 6.90 6.65
N TRP A 248 -29.43 6.06 7.14
CA TRP A 248 -29.11 4.67 7.53
C TRP A 248 -28.68 3.79 6.36
N ARG A 249 -29.06 4.11 5.11
CA ARG A 249 -28.67 3.34 3.92
C ARG A 249 -27.18 3.46 3.64
N TYR A 250 -26.56 4.61 3.92
CA TYR A 250 -25.11 4.78 3.80
C TYR A 250 -24.36 3.85 4.76
N ILE A 251 -24.89 3.68 5.98
CA ILE A 251 -24.33 2.75 6.97
C ILE A 251 -24.43 1.31 6.46
N VAL A 252 -25.58 0.92 5.89
CA VAL A 252 -25.75 -0.42 5.33
C VAL A 252 -24.83 -0.67 4.14
N ILE A 253 -24.71 0.30 3.22
CA ILE A 253 -23.75 0.21 2.10
C ILE A 253 -22.33 0.05 2.64
N ALA A 254 -21.94 0.83 3.65
CA ALA A 254 -20.62 0.72 4.26
C ALA A 254 -20.38 -0.67 4.86
N ILE A 255 -21.33 -1.19 5.64
CA ILE A 255 -21.23 -2.55 6.21
C ILE A 255 -21.13 -3.60 5.10
N CYS A 256 -21.98 -3.51 4.07
CA CYS A 256 -21.93 -4.41 2.92
C CYS A 256 -20.57 -4.34 2.22
N LEU A 257 -20.02 -3.16 1.97
CA LEU A 257 -18.70 -3.03 1.34
C LEU A 257 -17.58 -3.60 2.22
N LEU A 258 -17.62 -3.37 3.53
CA LEU A 258 -16.63 -3.94 4.45
C LEU A 258 -16.66 -5.47 4.46
N ILE A 259 -17.86 -6.08 4.41
CA ILE A 259 -18.02 -7.53 4.40
C ILE A 259 -17.66 -8.11 3.03
N PHE A 260 -18.20 -7.55 1.94
CA PHE A 260 -18.17 -8.19 0.63
C PHE A 260 -16.98 -7.81 -0.25
N LYS A 261 -16.34 -6.64 -0.07
CA LYS A 261 -15.29 -6.20 -1.01
C LYS A 261 -14.05 -7.10 -1.00
N ARG A 262 -13.70 -7.66 0.16
CA ARG A 262 -12.38 -8.26 0.40
C ARG A 262 -12.46 -9.69 0.92
N LEU A 263 -13.26 -9.93 1.96
CA LEU A 263 -13.30 -11.22 2.63
C LEU A 263 -13.77 -12.36 1.71
N PRO A 264 -14.94 -12.31 1.01
CA PRO A 264 -15.36 -13.38 0.12
C PRO A 264 -14.41 -13.62 -1.05
N PRO A 265 -13.99 -12.60 -1.84
CA PRO A 265 -13.06 -12.83 -2.95
C PRO A 265 -11.75 -13.47 -2.48
N LEU A 266 -11.18 -13.04 -1.36
CA LEU A 266 -9.94 -13.61 -0.85
C LEU A 266 -10.14 -15.04 -0.35
N LEU A 267 -11.23 -15.34 0.35
CA LEU A 267 -11.53 -16.71 0.80
C LEU A 267 -11.75 -17.69 -0.36
N VAL A 268 -12.23 -17.22 -1.50
CA VAL A 268 -12.37 -18.02 -2.73
C VAL A 268 -11.02 -18.19 -3.43
N LEU A 269 -10.22 -17.11 -3.51
CA LEU A 269 -9.03 -17.04 -4.35
C LEU A 269 -7.71 -17.28 -3.59
N TYR A 270 -7.73 -17.51 -2.27
CA TYR A 270 -6.48 -17.58 -1.48
C TYR A 270 -5.49 -18.64 -1.96
N ARG A 271 -5.97 -19.73 -2.59
CA ARG A 271 -5.11 -20.78 -3.14
C ARG A 271 -4.26 -20.34 -4.33
N ILE A 272 -4.62 -19.21 -4.95
CA ILE A 272 -3.85 -18.60 -6.05
C ILE A 272 -2.71 -17.74 -5.49
N VAL A 273 -2.78 -17.30 -4.23
CA VAL A 273 -1.79 -16.44 -3.58
C VAL A 273 -0.83 -17.31 -2.75
N PRO A 274 0.40 -17.60 -3.22
CA PRO A 274 1.28 -18.57 -2.57
C PRO A 274 1.70 -18.19 -1.14
N GLN A 275 1.62 -16.90 -0.80
CA GLN A 275 1.96 -16.35 0.51
C GLN A 275 0.89 -16.66 1.57
N ILE A 276 -0.35 -16.97 1.16
CA ILE A 276 -1.47 -17.30 2.06
C ILE A 276 -1.65 -18.81 2.06
N ARG A 277 -1.29 -19.47 3.16
CA ARG A 277 -1.18 -20.94 3.22
C ARG A 277 -2.42 -21.62 3.76
N SER A 278 -3.24 -20.91 4.53
CA SER A 278 -4.41 -21.51 5.18
C SER A 278 -5.65 -20.63 5.05
N PHE A 279 -6.82 -21.26 5.19
CA PHE A 279 -8.10 -20.56 5.25
C PHE A 279 -8.15 -19.53 6.40
N LYS A 280 -7.48 -19.83 7.53
CA LYS A 280 -7.41 -18.90 8.67
C LYS A 280 -6.58 -17.66 8.33
N GLU A 281 -5.45 -17.84 7.65
CA GLU A 281 -4.64 -16.72 7.16
C GLU A 281 -5.41 -15.92 6.09
N ALA A 282 -6.16 -16.58 5.22
CA ALA A 282 -7.01 -15.92 4.23
C ALA A 282 -8.13 -15.10 4.90
N ALA A 283 -8.79 -15.64 5.91
CA ALA A 283 -9.80 -14.91 6.67
C ALA A 283 -9.19 -13.70 7.39
N PHE A 284 -7.99 -13.85 7.95
CA PHE A 284 -7.25 -12.79 8.62
C PHE A 284 -6.88 -11.66 7.64
N VAL A 285 -6.17 -11.97 6.55
CA VAL A 285 -5.77 -11.00 5.52
C VAL A 285 -6.99 -10.39 4.83
N GLY A 286 -8.08 -11.15 4.70
CA GLY A 286 -9.34 -10.71 4.09
C GLY A 286 -10.10 -9.73 4.97
N HIS A 287 -10.02 -9.89 6.29
CA HIS A 287 -10.57 -8.95 7.26
C HIS A 287 -9.71 -7.69 7.36
N PHE A 288 -8.38 -7.82 7.40
CA PHE A 288 -7.47 -6.68 7.56
C PHE A 288 -7.10 -6.03 6.23
N GLY A 289 -8.04 -5.23 5.71
CA GLY A 289 -7.83 -4.35 4.56
C GLY A 289 -8.64 -3.07 4.70
N PRO A 290 -8.31 -2.22 5.69
CA PRO A 290 -9.06 -1.01 5.99
C PRO A 290 -9.07 -0.09 4.78
N ILE A 291 -10.20 0.54 4.53
CA ILE A 291 -10.35 1.65 3.58
C ILE A 291 -10.04 2.94 4.33
N GLY A 292 -9.24 3.80 3.72
CA GLY A 292 -8.81 5.04 4.35
C GLY A 292 -8.48 6.13 3.33
N VAL A 293 -7.31 6.75 3.47
CA VAL A 293 -6.97 8.03 2.79
C VAL A 293 -7.10 7.95 1.27
N ALA A 294 -6.59 6.88 0.66
CA ALA A 294 -6.60 6.71 -0.79
C ALA A 294 -8.03 6.79 -1.39
N ALA A 295 -9.04 6.28 -0.67
CA ALA A 295 -10.42 6.34 -1.15
C ALA A 295 -10.93 7.77 -1.28
N ILE A 296 -10.55 8.65 -0.33
CA ILE A 296 -10.91 10.07 -0.36
C ILE A 296 -10.17 10.77 -1.49
N TYR A 297 -8.88 10.49 -1.66
CA TYR A 297 -8.08 11.00 -2.78
C TYR A 297 -8.75 10.66 -4.13
N TYR A 298 -9.10 9.39 -4.37
CA TYR A 298 -9.79 8.98 -5.58
C TYR A 298 -11.18 9.60 -5.72
N SER A 299 -11.94 9.77 -4.63
CA SER A 299 -13.21 10.49 -4.67
C SER A 299 -13.04 11.96 -5.12
N GLY A 300 -11.94 12.60 -4.72
CA GLY A 300 -11.57 13.94 -5.17
C GLY A 300 -11.24 13.98 -6.66
N ILE A 301 -10.52 12.98 -7.17
CA ILE A 301 -10.25 12.84 -8.61
C ILE A 301 -11.56 12.70 -9.39
N VAL A 302 -12.51 11.88 -8.92
CA VAL A 302 -13.82 11.73 -9.57
C VAL A 302 -14.53 13.08 -9.66
N VAL A 303 -14.66 13.80 -8.53
CA VAL A 303 -15.35 15.10 -8.51
C VAL A 303 -14.67 16.09 -9.46
N ARG A 304 -13.35 16.22 -9.38
CA ARG A 304 -12.57 17.11 -10.24
C ARG A 304 -12.74 16.75 -11.73
N TYR A 305 -12.65 15.47 -12.06
CA TYR A 305 -12.82 14.99 -13.44
C TYR A 305 -14.19 15.36 -13.99
N LEU A 306 -15.25 15.22 -13.19
CA LEU A 306 -16.61 15.61 -13.57
C LEU A 306 -16.75 17.13 -13.73
N GLU A 307 -16.16 17.93 -12.84
CA GLU A 307 -16.21 19.40 -12.89
C GLU A 307 -15.42 20.01 -14.06
N GLU A 308 -14.34 19.37 -14.49
CA GLU A 308 -13.55 19.83 -15.65
C GLU A 308 -14.26 19.61 -17.00
N ARG A 309 -15.42 18.94 -17.01
CA ARG A 309 -16.19 18.69 -18.24
C ARG A 309 -16.82 19.99 -18.75
N PRO A 310 -16.59 20.39 -20.02
CA PRO A 310 -17.30 21.51 -20.62
C PRO A 310 -18.76 21.12 -20.91
N GLY A 311 -19.71 21.93 -20.44
CA GLY A 311 -21.15 21.77 -20.65
C GLY A 311 -21.91 21.21 -19.45
N GLU A 312 -23.22 20.97 -19.62
CA GLU A 312 -24.04 20.37 -18.57
C GLU A 312 -23.70 18.88 -18.40
N LEU A 313 -23.60 18.45 -17.14
CA LEU A 313 -23.39 17.04 -16.79
C LEU A 313 -24.62 16.21 -17.19
N GLY A 314 -24.38 15.01 -17.71
CA GLY A 314 -25.46 14.05 -17.91
C GLY A 314 -26.09 13.66 -16.57
N GLN A 315 -27.35 13.20 -16.58
CA GLN A 315 -28.06 12.81 -15.34
C GLN A 315 -27.29 11.76 -14.50
N SER A 316 -26.62 10.80 -15.15
CA SER A 316 -25.80 9.79 -14.46
C SER A 316 -24.54 10.39 -13.83
N GLU A 317 -23.86 11.28 -14.54
CA GLU A 317 -22.65 11.94 -14.05
C GLU A 317 -22.96 12.87 -12.86
N GLU A 318 -24.06 13.61 -12.93
CA GLU A 318 -24.54 14.44 -11.82
C GLU A 318 -24.91 13.59 -10.59
N ARG A 319 -25.52 12.42 -10.82
CA ARG A 319 -25.79 11.46 -9.74
C ARG A 319 -24.48 10.97 -9.11
N LEU A 320 -23.50 10.55 -9.91
CA LEU A 320 -22.19 10.12 -9.40
C LEU A 320 -21.50 11.25 -8.61
N ARG A 321 -21.49 12.48 -9.12
CA ARG A 321 -20.92 13.67 -8.46
C ARG A 321 -21.55 13.88 -7.08
N SER A 322 -22.88 13.77 -7.00
CA SER A 322 -23.61 13.93 -5.74
C SER A 322 -23.32 12.78 -4.77
N THR A 323 -23.27 11.53 -5.24
CA THR A 323 -23.24 10.34 -4.38
C THR A 323 -21.83 9.93 -3.94
N VAL A 324 -20.79 10.22 -4.73
CA VAL A 324 -19.42 9.71 -4.48
C VAL A 324 -18.87 10.16 -3.13
N ARG A 325 -19.01 11.44 -2.79
CA ARG A 325 -18.47 11.99 -1.54
C ARG A 325 -19.14 11.41 -0.29
N PRO A 326 -20.48 11.44 -0.11
CA PRO A 326 -21.11 10.90 1.09
C PRO A 326 -20.92 9.38 1.24
N VAL A 327 -20.94 8.61 0.13
CA VAL A 327 -20.71 7.16 0.19
C VAL A 327 -19.29 6.85 0.64
N ILE A 328 -18.27 7.44 -0.01
CA ILE A 328 -16.87 7.14 0.30
C ILE A 328 -16.51 7.57 1.74
N TYR A 329 -16.95 8.76 2.17
CA TYR A 329 -16.69 9.21 3.54
C TYR A 329 -17.37 8.32 4.58
N SER A 330 -18.60 7.88 4.34
CA SER A 330 -19.29 6.91 5.23
C SER A 330 -18.54 5.59 5.33
N VAL A 331 -18.07 5.08 4.19
CA VAL A 331 -17.30 3.83 4.11
C VAL A 331 -15.97 3.95 4.85
N VAL A 332 -15.25 5.06 4.69
CA VAL A 332 -13.99 5.32 5.39
C VAL A 332 -14.23 5.39 6.90
N VAL A 333 -15.24 6.14 7.37
CA VAL A 333 -15.57 6.23 8.80
C VAL A 333 -15.94 4.85 9.36
N ALA A 334 -16.80 4.10 8.68
CA ALA A 334 -17.17 2.75 9.10
C ALA A 334 -15.96 1.81 9.13
N SER A 335 -15.05 1.92 8.17
CA SER A 335 -13.79 1.17 8.10
C SER A 335 -12.89 1.46 9.29
N ILE A 336 -12.67 2.74 9.61
CA ILE A 336 -11.86 3.19 10.74
C ILE A 336 -12.42 2.63 12.05
N ILE A 337 -13.74 2.71 12.24
CA ILE A 337 -14.41 2.19 13.44
C ILE A 337 -14.27 0.67 13.51
N ALA A 338 -14.62 -0.05 12.44
CA ALA A 338 -14.62 -1.50 12.42
C ALA A 338 -13.23 -2.07 12.68
N HIS A 339 -12.22 -1.64 11.92
CA HIS A 339 -10.85 -2.16 12.05
C HIS A 339 -10.13 -1.60 13.28
N GLY A 340 -10.38 -0.34 13.66
CA GLY A 340 -9.78 0.28 14.84
C GLY A 340 -10.26 -0.35 16.15
N LEU A 341 -11.53 -0.76 16.23
CA LEU A 341 -12.09 -1.44 17.40
C LEU A 341 -11.78 -2.94 17.45
N THR A 342 -11.34 -3.53 16.33
CA THR A 342 -11.11 -4.97 16.23
C THR A 342 -10.08 -5.46 17.25
N ILE A 343 -8.90 -4.85 17.34
CA ILE A 343 -7.84 -5.28 18.28
C ILE A 343 -8.26 -5.10 19.76
N PRO A 344 -8.75 -3.92 20.19
CA PRO A 344 -9.24 -3.75 21.56
C PRO A 344 -10.35 -4.73 21.93
N LEU A 345 -11.29 -4.99 21.01
CA LEU A 345 -12.40 -5.91 21.23
C LEU A 345 -11.92 -7.35 21.41
N TYR A 346 -10.97 -7.80 20.59
CA TYR A 346 -10.37 -9.13 20.77
C TYR A 346 -9.61 -9.27 22.10
N ASN A 347 -8.87 -8.24 22.51
CA ASN A 347 -8.19 -8.22 23.80
C ASN A 347 -9.17 -8.25 24.97
N PHE A 348 -10.30 -7.54 24.85
CA PHE A 348 -11.33 -7.50 25.89
C PHE A 348 -12.12 -8.81 26.00
N LEU A 349 -12.45 -9.45 24.86
CA LEU A 349 -13.26 -10.67 24.83
C LEU A 349 -12.51 -11.94 25.25
N GLY A 350 -11.18 -11.91 25.40
CA GLY A 350 -10.38 -13.05 25.87
C GLY A 350 -10.33 -14.28 24.95
N HIS A 351 -10.99 -14.23 23.79
CA HIS A 351 -11.06 -15.33 22.82
C HIS A 351 -10.08 -15.09 21.67
N PHE A 352 -8.79 -15.32 21.91
CA PHE A 352 -7.87 -15.56 20.80
C PHE A 352 -7.88 -17.04 20.44
N PRO A 353 -8.05 -17.43 19.16
CA PRO A 353 -7.81 -18.80 18.75
C PRO A 353 -6.35 -19.16 19.07
N ASP A 354 -6.13 -20.14 19.96
CA ASP A 354 -4.79 -20.63 20.30
C ASP A 354 -3.97 -21.06 19.07
N SER A 355 -4.63 -21.31 17.94
CA SER A 355 -3.99 -21.64 16.66
C SER A 355 -3.26 -20.47 15.96
N ILE A 356 -3.36 -19.23 16.46
CA ILE A 356 -2.60 -18.07 15.95
C ILE A 356 -1.48 -17.67 16.94
N ARG A 357 -1.53 -18.20 18.18
CA ARG A 357 -0.43 -18.12 19.14
C ARG A 357 0.69 -19.06 18.71
N HIS A 358 1.47 -18.65 17.73
CA HIS A 358 2.86 -19.10 17.70
C HIS A 358 3.65 -18.10 18.52
N PRO A 359 3.99 -18.40 19.80
CA PRO A 359 5.02 -17.64 20.46
C PRO A 359 6.24 -17.73 19.55
N ILE A 360 6.66 -16.58 19.01
CA ILE A 360 7.93 -16.49 18.31
C ILE A 360 8.97 -16.90 19.35
N LYS A 361 9.43 -18.16 19.28
CA LYS A 361 10.74 -18.48 19.85
C LYS A 361 11.66 -17.46 19.18
N SER A 362 12.30 -16.62 19.98
CA SER A 362 13.32 -15.69 19.54
C SER A 362 14.44 -16.49 18.86
N THR A 363 14.23 -16.85 17.61
CA THR A 363 15.31 -17.26 16.73
C THR A 363 15.86 -15.95 16.22
N LYS A 364 17.00 -15.56 16.76
CA LYS A 364 18.07 -14.87 16.04
C LYS A 364 18.48 -15.71 14.81
N ALA A 365 17.54 -16.12 13.97
CA ALA A 365 17.81 -16.77 12.70
C ALA A 365 18.25 -15.63 11.79
N ALA A 366 19.56 -15.45 11.77
CA ALA A 366 20.28 -14.53 10.92
C ALA A 366 19.70 -14.55 9.51
N TRP A 367 19.10 -13.44 9.12
CA TRP A 367 19.05 -13.07 7.72
C TRP A 367 20.50 -13.07 7.22
N ARG A 368 20.82 -13.93 6.25
CA ARG A 368 22.16 -13.97 5.66
C ARG A 368 22.13 -13.09 4.41
N PRO A 369 22.90 -11.99 4.36
CA PRO A 369 22.98 -11.18 3.15
C PRO A 369 23.47 -11.99 1.95
N HIS A 370 23.05 -11.56 0.75
CA HIS A 370 23.51 -12.11 -0.53
C HIS A 370 25.05 -12.12 -0.60
N PRO A 371 25.72 -13.13 -1.20
CA PRO A 371 27.19 -13.26 -1.20
C PRO A 371 28.01 -12.02 -1.61
N ARG A 372 27.44 -11.07 -2.35
CA ARG A 372 28.09 -9.82 -2.76
C ARG A 372 28.16 -8.76 -1.66
N LEU A 373 27.35 -8.88 -0.61
CA LEU A 373 27.32 -7.97 0.54
C LEU A 373 28.29 -8.40 1.66
N ARG A 374 28.93 -9.58 1.52
CA ARG A 374 29.91 -10.12 2.48
C ARG A 374 31.25 -9.38 2.52
N LEU A 375 31.49 -8.46 1.57
CA LEU A 375 32.74 -7.71 1.50
C LEU A 375 32.86 -6.65 2.60
N LEU A 376 31.73 -6.17 3.14
CA LEU A 376 31.74 -5.18 4.23
C LEU A 376 31.94 -5.82 5.62
N GLU A 377 31.58 -7.10 5.79
CA GLU A 377 31.87 -7.84 7.04
C GLU A 377 33.37 -8.19 7.18
N PHE A 378 34.15 -8.13 6.10
CA PHE A 378 35.58 -8.45 6.12
C PHE A 378 36.41 -7.32 6.74
N GLU A 379 35.99 -6.06 6.62
CA GLU A 379 36.68 -4.92 7.26
C GLU A 379 36.44 -4.88 8.78
N ASP A 380 35.22 -5.17 9.24
CA ASP A 380 34.90 -5.19 10.68
C ASP A 380 35.55 -6.37 11.41
N GLN A 381 35.69 -7.53 10.74
CA GLN A 381 36.43 -8.65 11.31
C GLN A 381 37.93 -8.35 11.45
N ILE A 382 38.52 -7.68 10.46
CA ILE A 382 39.93 -7.27 10.53
C ILE A 382 40.13 -6.21 11.62
N ASN A 383 39.25 -5.22 11.71
CA ASN A 383 39.35 -4.16 12.72
C ASN A 383 39.17 -4.70 14.15
N GLY A 384 38.23 -5.64 14.35
CA GLY A 384 38.02 -6.28 15.66
C GLY A 384 39.14 -7.24 16.08
N GLU A 385 39.77 -7.95 15.14
CA GLU A 385 40.96 -8.77 15.37
C GLU A 385 42.19 -7.90 15.69
N VAL A 386 42.35 -6.77 14.98
CA VAL A 386 43.43 -5.80 15.21
C VAL A 386 43.27 -5.12 16.58
N GLU A 387 42.05 -4.75 16.99
CA GLU A 387 41.81 -4.19 18.32
C GLU A 387 42.05 -5.20 19.44
N LYS A 388 41.64 -6.46 19.25
CA LYS A 388 41.97 -7.56 20.17
C LYS A 388 43.47 -7.81 20.25
N TRP A 389 44.17 -7.76 19.12
CA TRP A 389 45.61 -7.91 19.05
C TRP A 389 46.33 -6.78 19.80
N MET A 390 45.92 -5.51 19.60
CA MET A 390 46.47 -4.37 20.33
C MET A 390 46.20 -4.44 21.84
N ARG A 391 45.02 -4.93 22.26
CA ARG A 391 44.67 -5.09 23.68
C ARG A 391 45.33 -6.30 24.35
N SER A 392 45.87 -7.25 23.57
CA SER A 392 46.47 -8.49 24.10
C SER A 392 47.91 -8.35 24.61
N GLY A 393 48.51 -7.16 24.55
CA GLY A 393 49.76 -6.86 25.27
C GLY A 393 50.96 -7.74 24.88
N HIS A 394 51.09 -8.13 23.61
CA HIS A 394 52.27 -8.87 23.15
C HIS A 394 53.48 -7.92 23.06
N ASN A 395 54.41 -8.07 24.01
CA ASN A 395 55.72 -7.43 23.98
C ASN A 395 56.48 -7.81 22.71
N TRP A 396 56.87 -6.80 21.94
CA TRP A 396 57.82 -6.97 20.84
C TRP A 396 59.21 -7.31 21.43
N ILE A 397 59.66 -8.54 21.21
CA ILE A 397 61.09 -8.88 21.23
C ILE A 397 61.65 -8.40 19.89
N PHE A 398 62.17 -7.18 19.85
CA PHE A 398 63.11 -6.81 18.79
C PHE A 398 64.44 -7.47 19.12
N GLY A 399 64.82 -8.43 18.27
CA GLY A 399 66.08 -9.15 18.34
C GLY A 399 67.27 -8.20 18.28
N SER A 400 68.19 -8.41 19.22
CA SER A 400 69.55 -7.88 19.24
C SER A 400 70.30 -8.28 17.96
N GLY A 401 70.55 -7.29 17.10
CA GLY A 401 71.52 -7.36 16.01
C GLY A 401 72.83 -6.72 16.45
N ASP A 402 73.84 -7.55 16.62
CA ASP A 402 75.22 -7.25 16.99
C ASP A 402 75.84 -6.09 16.17
N ARG A 403 76.33 -5.05 16.85
CA ARG A 403 77.31 -4.10 16.30
C ARG A 403 78.35 -3.73 17.36
N THR A 404 79.44 -4.48 17.31
CA THR A 404 80.75 -4.11 17.85
C THR A 404 81.24 -2.77 17.29
N SER A 405 81.49 -1.77 18.15
CA SER A 405 82.68 -0.91 18.06
C SER A 405 82.80 0.04 19.27
N ARG A 406 83.74 -0.30 20.16
CA ARG A 406 84.83 0.54 20.70
C ARG A 406 84.52 1.93 21.28
N THR A 407 84.95 2.08 22.55
CA THR A 407 85.71 3.20 23.17
C THR A 407 85.05 4.59 23.14
N THR A 408 84.90 5.39 24.19
CA THR A 408 85.64 5.69 25.43
C THR A 408 84.76 6.75 26.11
N GLY A 409 84.44 6.66 27.40
CA GLY A 409 85.17 7.41 28.41
C GLY A 409 84.36 8.58 28.97
N ASP A 410 84.41 8.70 30.29
CA ASP A 410 84.18 9.88 31.14
C ASP A 410 82.79 10.23 31.71
N ARG A 411 82.75 10.12 33.06
CA ARG A 411 82.22 11.05 34.10
C ARG A 411 80.83 11.66 33.84
N GLY A 412 79.81 11.46 34.67
CA GLY A 412 79.78 11.60 36.13
C GLY A 412 78.73 12.67 36.51
N VAL A 413 78.22 12.60 37.73
CA VAL A 413 77.38 13.61 38.46
C VAL A 413 75.85 13.45 38.38
N ASP A 414 75.33 12.78 39.40
CA ASP A 414 74.42 13.26 40.46
C ASP A 414 73.33 14.32 40.24
N ASN A 415 72.24 14.02 40.96
CA ASN A 415 71.27 14.88 41.67
C ASN A 415 69.92 15.26 41.04
N GLN A 416 68.87 14.73 41.70
CA GLN A 416 67.72 15.41 42.35
C GLN A 416 67.12 16.61 41.59
N VAL A 417 65.84 16.61 41.21
CA VAL A 417 64.64 16.77 42.06
C VAL A 417 63.41 16.31 41.28
#